data_AF-A0A932NMU4-F1
#
_entry.id   AF-A0A932NMU4-F1
#
_cell.length_a   1.000
_cell.length_b   1.000
_cell.length_c   1.000
_cell.angle_alpha   90.00
_cell.angle_beta   90.00
_cell.angle_gamma   90.00
#
_symmetry.space_group_name_H-M   'P 1'
#
loop_
_entity.id
_entity.type
_entity.pdbx_description
1 polymer ?
#
loop_
_entity_poly.entity_id
_entity_poly.type
_entity_poly.pdbx_seq_one_letter_code
_entity_poly.pdbx_strand_id
1 'polypeptide(L)'
;MKRMAVVLGLTLAMVMALGLMGNQVLYAQDPVKRTVLQKMDVPGSPDKEAVVLHVELAPGAAAGKHWHPGHEFFYVLDGSATLMVKGKKAVTVKAGSTGHLLPKQVHDVKNTSKTDPLKVLVFAIYEKGQPIATMVK
;
A
#
# COMPACT_ATOMS: atom_id res chain seq x y z
N MET A 1 -17.76 -33.45 -40.45
CA MET A 1 -17.51 -33.87 -39.04
C MET A 1 -16.10 -33.51 -38.54
N LYS A 2 -15.01 -33.94 -39.19
CA LYS A 2 -13.63 -33.64 -38.73
C LYS A 2 -13.28 -32.15 -38.66
N ARG A 3 -13.72 -31.34 -39.62
CA ARG A 3 -13.46 -29.88 -39.64
C ARG A 3 -14.16 -29.11 -38.52
N MET A 4 -15.39 -29.51 -38.16
CA MET A 4 -16.13 -28.90 -37.05
C MET A 4 -15.50 -29.21 -35.70
N ALA A 5 -15.00 -30.43 -35.50
CA ALA A 5 -14.29 -30.81 -34.27
C ALA A 5 -12.99 -30.02 -34.06
N VAL A 6 -12.26 -29.71 -35.14
CA VAL A 6 -11.03 -28.90 -35.09
C VAL A 6 -11.33 -27.44 -34.73
N VAL A 7 -12.36 -26.84 -35.35
CA VAL A 7 -12.75 -25.44 -35.05
C VAL A 7 -13.22 -25.31 -33.60
N LEU A 8 -14.03 -26.26 -33.12
CA LEU A 8 -14.53 -26.25 -31.74
C LEU A 8 -13.39 -26.42 -30.71
N GLY A 9 -12.42 -27.28 -31.01
CA GLY A 9 -11.23 -27.47 -30.17
C GLY A 9 -10.34 -26.22 -30.10
N LEU A 10 -10.16 -25.52 -31.22
CA LEU A 10 -9.39 -24.27 -31.28
C LEU A 10 -10.07 -23.14 -30.50
N THR A 11 -11.40 -23.00 -30.59
CA THR A 11 -12.15 -22.01 -29.80
C THR A 11 -12.07 -22.28 -28.30
N LEU A 12 -12.16 -23.55 -27.89
CA LEU A 12 -12.09 -23.92 -26.47
C LEU A 12 -10.69 -23.67 -25.89
N ALA A 13 -9.64 -23.97 -26.66
CA ALA A 13 -8.25 -23.69 -26.27
C ALA A 13 -8.00 -22.18 -26.09
N MET A 14 -8.57 -21.35 -26.96
CA MET A 14 -8.42 -19.90 -26.88
C MET A 14 -9.17 -19.28 -25.68
N VAL A 15 -10.36 -19.77 -25.35
CA VAL A 15 -11.11 -19.35 -24.15
C VAL A 15 -10.38 -19.73 -22.87
N MET A 16 -9.79 -20.94 -22.80
CA MET A 16 -8.97 -21.36 -21.65
C MET A 16 -7.70 -20.51 -21.51
N ALA A 17 -7.01 -20.20 -22.62
CA ALA A 17 -5.84 -19.34 -22.60
C ALA A 17 -6.16 -17.92 -22.11
N LEU A 18 -7.27 -17.33 -22.58
CA LEU A 18 -7.74 -16.02 -22.12
C LEU A 18 -8.16 -16.03 -20.64
N GLY A 19 -8.82 -17.10 -20.18
CA GLY A 19 -9.18 -17.28 -18.76
C GLY A 19 -7.97 -17.39 -17.84
N LEU A 20 -6.94 -18.12 -18.25
CA LEU A 20 -5.67 -18.24 -17.51
C LEU A 20 -4.90 -16.92 -17.44
N MET A 21 -4.89 -16.14 -18.53
CA MET A 21 -4.26 -14.82 -18.55
C MET A 21 -5.04 -13.79 -17.71
N GLY A 22 -6.38 -13.80 -17.76
CA GLY A 22 -7.21 -12.91 -16.94
C GLY A 22 -7.01 -13.13 -15.44
N ASN A 23 -6.81 -14.38 -15.03
CA ASN A 23 -6.58 -14.71 -13.62
C ASN A 23 -5.22 -14.19 -13.11
N GLN A 24 -4.18 -14.13 -13.94
CA GLN A 24 -2.88 -13.59 -13.54
C GLN A 24 -2.87 -12.07 -13.37
N VAL A 25 -3.68 -11.34 -14.14
CA VAL A 25 -3.80 -9.88 -14.03
C VAL A 25 -4.43 -9.46 -12.70
N LEU A 26 -5.36 -10.26 -12.15
CA LEU A 26 -5.99 -9.99 -10.84
C LEU A 26 -5.00 -10.07 -9.66
N TYR A 27 -3.90 -10.82 -9.77
CA TYR A 27 -2.89 -10.95 -8.73
C TYR A 27 -1.71 -9.97 -8.87
N ALA A 28 -1.67 -9.16 -9.93
CA ALA A 28 -0.53 -8.29 -10.23
C ALA A 28 -0.67 -6.86 -9.66
N GLN A 29 -1.74 -6.53 -8.94
CA GLN A 29 -1.88 -5.21 -8.31
C GLN A 29 -1.06 -5.12 -7.01
N ASP A 30 -0.27 -4.04 -6.87
CA ASP A 30 0.38 -3.70 -5.61
C ASP A 30 -0.69 -3.60 -4.51
N PRO A 31 -0.64 -4.45 -3.48
CA PRO A 31 -1.66 -4.48 -2.44
C PRO A 31 -1.62 -3.25 -1.53
N VAL A 32 -0.64 -2.35 -1.71
CA VAL A 32 -0.53 -1.07 -0.99
C VAL A 32 -0.45 0.09 -1.96
N LYS A 33 -1.58 0.76 -2.16
CA LYS A 33 -1.67 1.94 -3.02
C LYS A 33 -1.35 3.21 -2.22
N ARG A 34 -0.48 4.06 -2.76
CA ARG A 34 -0.14 5.37 -2.18
C ARG A 34 -0.45 6.46 -3.19
N THR A 35 -1.34 7.39 -2.84
CA THR A 35 -1.76 8.50 -3.69
C THR A 35 -1.28 9.80 -3.05
N VAL A 36 -0.44 10.56 -3.74
CA VAL A 36 -0.04 11.91 -3.30
C VAL A 36 -1.20 12.86 -3.55
N LEU A 37 -1.75 13.42 -2.47
CA LEU A 37 -2.82 14.42 -2.53
C LEU A 37 -2.27 15.84 -2.62
N GLN A 38 -1.19 16.10 -1.88
CA GLN A 38 -0.51 17.39 -1.88
C GLN A 38 0.97 17.19 -1.63
N LYS A 39 1.78 18.03 -2.27
CA LYS A 39 3.22 18.11 -2.06
C LYS A 39 3.64 19.56 -2.18
N MET A 40 4.40 20.06 -1.21
CA MET A 40 4.86 21.43 -1.20
C MET A 40 6.19 21.59 -0.47
N ASP A 41 6.93 22.62 -0.84
CA ASP A 41 8.14 23.03 -0.11
C ASP A 41 7.76 23.57 1.27
N VAL A 42 8.63 23.33 2.27
CA VAL A 42 8.46 23.87 3.62
C VAL A 42 9.22 25.19 3.74
N PRO A 43 8.54 26.34 3.94
CA PRO A 43 9.21 27.62 4.15
C PRO A 43 10.18 27.57 5.33
N GLY A 44 11.40 28.07 5.14
CA GLY A 44 12.45 28.03 6.17
C GLY A 44 13.14 26.65 6.32
N SER A 45 12.81 25.65 5.51
CA SER A 45 13.50 24.35 5.47
C SER A 45 13.71 23.91 4.02
N PRO A 46 14.73 24.45 3.32
CA PRO A 46 14.88 24.30 1.87
C PRO A 46 15.11 22.85 1.41
N ASP A 47 15.60 22.00 2.32
CA ASP A 47 15.85 20.57 2.14
C ASP A 47 14.64 19.68 2.43
N LYS A 48 13.48 20.27 2.80
CA LYS A 48 12.28 19.53 3.20
C LYS A 48 11.07 19.80 2.32
N GLU A 49 10.22 18.80 2.23
CA GLU A 49 8.92 18.87 1.58
C GLU A 49 7.83 18.33 2.52
N ALA A 50 6.69 19.02 2.56
CA ALA A 50 5.49 18.52 3.19
C ALA A 50 4.67 17.71 2.17
N VAL A 51 4.22 16.53 2.55
CA VAL A 51 3.44 15.63 1.70
C VAL A 51 2.19 15.18 2.44
N VAL A 52 1.06 15.19 1.74
CA VAL A 52 -0.19 14.55 2.18
C VAL A 52 -0.45 13.35 1.27
N LEU A 53 -0.61 12.16 1.86
CA LEU A 53 -0.83 10.91 1.14
C LEU A 53 -2.16 10.29 1.56
N HIS A 54 -2.92 9.77 0.60
CA HIS A 54 -3.94 8.78 0.86
C HIS A 54 -3.36 7.39 0.59
N VAL A 55 -3.32 6.56 1.64
CA VAL A 55 -2.76 5.21 1.59
C VAL A 55 -3.88 4.19 1.78
N GLU A 56 -3.94 3.22 0.87
CA GLU A 56 -4.92 2.15 0.88
C GLU A 56 -4.20 0.80 0.92
N LEU A 57 -4.53 -0.04 1.90
CA LEU A 57 -4.07 -1.43 1.96
C LEU A 57 -5.24 -2.34 1.64
N ALA A 58 -5.07 -3.22 0.65
CA ALA A 58 -6.04 -4.25 0.31
C ALA A 58 -6.35 -5.15 1.53
N PRO A 59 -7.45 -5.92 1.50
CA PRO A 59 -7.79 -6.83 2.58
C PRO A 59 -6.64 -7.81 2.89
N GLY A 60 -6.25 -7.90 4.15
CA GLY A 60 -5.17 -8.75 4.65
C GLY A 60 -3.74 -8.33 4.26
N ALA A 61 -3.59 -7.27 3.46
CA ALA A 61 -2.31 -6.81 2.97
C ALA A 61 -1.43 -6.23 4.09
N ALA A 62 -0.12 -6.35 3.92
CA ALA A 62 0.87 -5.68 4.74
C ALA A 62 1.73 -4.75 3.87
N ALA A 63 2.09 -3.59 4.40
CA ALA A 63 3.04 -2.69 3.77
C ALA A 63 4.46 -3.28 3.75
N GLY A 64 4.74 -4.24 4.64
CA GLY A 64 6.07 -4.79 4.84
C GLY A 64 6.91 -3.87 5.72
N LYS A 65 8.01 -4.40 6.26
CA LYS A 65 8.90 -3.61 7.12
C LYS A 65 9.58 -2.51 6.30
N HIS A 66 9.45 -1.26 6.73
CA HIS A 66 10.05 -0.11 6.07
C HIS A 66 10.30 1.03 7.05
N TRP A 67 10.92 2.11 6.55
CA TRP A 67 11.08 3.37 7.26
C TRP A 67 10.99 4.56 6.30
N HIS A 68 10.73 5.75 6.85
CA HIS A 68 10.61 7.01 6.09
C HIS A 68 11.74 7.99 6.39
N PRO A 69 12.19 8.81 5.42
CA PRO A 69 13.31 9.74 5.60
C PRO A 69 12.98 10.93 6.51
N GLY A 70 11.73 11.09 6.95
CA GLY A 70 11.32 12.21 7.78
C GLY A 70 10.19 11.86 8.76
N HIS A 71 9.56 12.89 9.31
CA HIS A 71 8.48 12.72 10.27
C HIS A 71 7.19 12.36 9.54
N GLU A 72 6.48 11.37 10.05
CA GLU A 72 5.22 10.94 9.48
C GLU A 72 4.13 10.87 10.55
N PHE A 73 3.02 11.57 10.32
CA PHE A 73 1.82 11.53 11.12
C PHE A 73 0.72 10.84 10.32
N PHE A 74 -0.06 9.98 10.96
CA PHE A 74 -1.17 9.30 10.29
C PHE A 74 -2.48 9.54 11.03
N TYR A 75 -3.57 9.45 10.25
CA TYR A 75 -4.94 9.37 10.72
C TYR A 75 -5.64 8.22 9.97
N VAL A 76 -6.15 7.23 10.68
CA VAL A 76 -6.89 6.13 10.05
C VAL A 76 -8.29 6.63 9.70
N LEU A 77 -8.61 6.68 8.41
CA LEU A 77 -9.91 7.11 7.91
C LEU A 77 -10.94 6.00 8.07
N ASP A 78 -10.56 4.77 7.71
CA ASP A 78 -11.46 3.62 7.69
C ASP A 78 -10.69 2.30 7.88
N GLY A 79 -11.37 1.30 8.44
CA GLY A 79 -10.81 -0.03 8.70
C GLY A 79 -10.02 -0.16 10.02
N SER A 80 -9.26 -1.25 10.11
CA SER A 80 -8.43 -1.61 11.28
C SER A 80 -7.13 -2.29 10.85
N ALA A 81 -6.04 -1.95 11.51
CA ALA A 81 -4.72 -2.48 11.24
C ALA A 81 -3.93 -2.83 12.49
N THR A 82 -2.96 -3.72 12.35
CA THR A 82 -1.90 -3.92 13.33
C THR A 82 -0.70 -3.08 12.91
N LEU A 83 -0.31 -2.13 13.75
CA LEU A 83 0.91 -1.35 13.62
C LEU A 83 2.02 -2.01 14.45
N MET A 84 3.14 -2.31 13.81
CA MET A 84 4.29 -2.96 14.41
C MET A 84 5.50 -2.05 14.29
N VAL A 85 5.89 -1.41 15.38
CA VAL A 85 7.10 -0.57 15.43
C VAL A 85 8.24 -1.39 16.04
N LYS A 86 9.42 -1.39 15.42
CA LYS A 86 10.59 -2.14 15.91
C LYS A 86 10.89 -1.80 17.38
N GLY A 87 11.02 -2.85 18.21
CA GLY A 87 11.31 -2.71 19.64
C GLY A 87 10.12 -2.29 20.51
N LYS A 88 8.91 -2.19 19.94
CA LYS A 88 7.68 -1.90 20.68
C LYS A 88 6.69 -3.06 20.55
N LYS A 89 5.74 -3.13 21.49
CA LYS A 89 4.60 -4.03 21.37
C LYS A 89 3.73 -3.61 20.18
N ALA A 90 3.25 -4.57 19.40
CA ALA A 90 2.30 -4.32 18.33
C ALA A 90 1.00 -3.72 18.90
N VAL A 91 0.42 -2.76 18.19
CA VAL A 91 -0.82 -2.08 18.59
C VAL A 91 -1.85 -2.16 17.48
N THR A 92 -3.12 -2.24 17.86
CA THR A 92 -4.23 -2.14 16.91
C THR A 92 -4.60 -0.67 16.74
N VAL A 93 -4.65 -0.21 15.50
CA VAL A 93 -5.16 1.10 15.11
C VAL A 93 -6.42 0.92 14.27
N LYS A 94 -7.41 1.78 14.47
CA LYS A 94 -8.72 1.75 13.80
C LYS A 94 -9.15 3.15 13.37
N ALA A 95 -10.22 3.28 12.61
CA ALA A 95 -10.79 4.59 12.24
C ALA A 95 -10.78 5.59 13.42
N GLY A 96 -10.26 6.79 13.18
CA GLY A 96 -10.05 7.84 14.18
C GLY A 96 -8.73 7.77 14.96
N SER A 97 -7.97 6.67 14.84
CA SER A 97 -6.66 6.54 15.48
C SER A 97 -5.62 7.40 14.78
N THR A 98 -4.71 7.98 15.57
CA THR A 98 -3.56 8.73 15.06
C THR A 98 -2.26 8.18 15.62
N GLY A 99 -1.15 8.59 15.00
CA GLY A 99 0.16 8.31 15.52
C GLY A 99 1.23 9.11 14.82
N HIS A 100 2.45 9.03 15.37
CA HIS A 100 3.63 9.67 14.84
C HIS A 100 4.75 8.64 14.75
N LEU A 101 5.33 8.53 13.56
CA LEU A 101 6.50 7.72 13.27
C LEU A 101 7.69 8.66 13.09
N LEU A 102 8.74 8.38 13.85
CA LEU A 102 9.98 9.16 13.78
C LEU A 102 10.76 8.85 12.50
N PRO A 103 11.60 9.78 12.01
CA PRO A 103 12.50 9.50 10.89
C PRO A 103 13.29 8.21 11.12
N LYS A 104 13.41 7.38 10.08
CA LYS A 104 14.12 6.10 10.08
C LYS A 104 13.60 5.07 11.09
N GLN A 105 12.43 5.29 11.70
CA GLN A 105 11.81 4.34 12.60
C GLN A 105 11.22 3.17 11.80
N VAL A 106 11.86 2.01 11.91
CA VAL A 106 11.39 0.79 11.23
C VAL A 106 10.05 0.35 11.79
N HIS A 107 9.07 0.18 10.90
CA HIS A 107 7.74 -0.29 11.24
C HIS A 107 7.10 -1.05 10.08
N ASP A 108 5.96 -1.68 10.36
CA ASP A 108 5.08 -2.35 9.41
C ASP A 108 3.62 -2.09 9.79
N VAL A 109 2.74 -2.07 8.80
CA VAL A 109 1.30 -1.92 8.96
C VAL A 109 0.64 -3.05 8.19
N LYS A 110 -0.21 -3.82 8.87
CA LYS A 110 -1.00 -4.89 8.27
C LYS A 110 -2.48 -4.62 8.45
N ASN A 111 -3.22 -4.59 7.34
CA ASN A 111 -4.68 -4.56 7.36
C ASN A 111 -5.19 -5.87 7.99
N THR A 112 -6.00 -5.73 9.03
CA THR A 112 -6.54 -6.88 9.79
C THR A 112 -7.83 -7.43 9.20
N SER A 113 -8.53 -6.66 8.35
CA SER A 113 -9.73 -7.12 7.66
C SER A 113 -9.39 -8.08 6.53
N LYS A 114 -10.21 -9.12 6.33
CA LYS A 114 -10.11 -10.05 5.19
C LYS A 114 -10.98 -9.65 4.00
N THR A 115 -11.85 -8.65 4.19
CA THR A 115 -12.87 -8.24 3.22
C THR A 115 -12.74 -6.79 2.80
N ASP A 116 -12.32 -5.92 3.72
CA ASP A 116 -12.37 -4.48 3.53
C ASP A 116 -10.98 -3.86 3.47
N PRO A 117 -10.77 -2.82 2.65
CA PRO A 117 -9.52 -2.09 2.63
C PRO A 117 -9.32 -1.28 3.92
N LEU A 118 -8.06 -1.05 4.28
CA LEU A 118 -7.67 -0.03 5.25
C LEU A 118 -7.39 1.26 4.51
N LYS A 119 -7.90 2.39 5.01
CA LYS A 119 -7.64 3.72 4.45
C LYS A 119 -7.00 4.63 5.49
N VAL A 120 -5.89 5.24 5.12
CA VAL A 120 -5.09 6.08 6.02
C VAL A 120 -4.75 7.39 5.31
N LEU A 121 -4.95 8.50 6.00
CA LEU A 121 -4.42 9.80 5.60
C LEU A 121 -3.08 10.00 6.32
N VAL A 122 -2.05 10.31 5.56
CA VAL A 122 -0.70 10.55 6.08
C VAL A 122 -0.31 11.98 5.80
N PHE A 123 0.25 12.64 6.81
CA PHE A 123 0.91 13.94 6.72
C PHE A 123 2.37 13.75 7.07
N ALA A 124 3.25 14.13 6.16
CA ALA A 124 4.67 13.91 6.36
C ALA A 124 5.47 15.16 6.04
N ILE A 125 6.62 15.28 6.71
CA ILE A 125 7.68 16.21 6.35
C ILE A 125 8.90 15.35 6.05
N TYR A 126 9.22 15.22 4.76
CA TYR A 126 10.31 14.39 4.26
C TYR A 126 11.49 15.23 3.77
N GLU A 127 12.66 14.60 3.72
CA GLU A 127 13.82 15.13 3.00
C GLU A 127 13.56 15.08 1.50
N LYS A 128 13.82 16.20 0.80
CA LYS A 128 13.65 16.27 -0.66
C LYS A 128 14.54 15.26 -1.38
N GLY A 129 14.01 14.70 -2.46
CA GLY A 129 14.74 13.77 -3.33
C GLY A 129 14.94 12.36 -2.74
N GLN A 130 14.51 12.11 -1.51
CA GLN A 130 14.51 10.77 -0.92
C GLN A 130 13.23 9.99 -1.29
N PRO A 131 13.29 8.65 -1.37
CA PRO A 131 12.09 7.83 -1.49
C PRO A 131 11.15 8.03 -0.30
N ILE A 132 9.83 8.04 -0.54
CA ILE A 132 8.81 8.14 0.53
C ILE A 132 9.01 7.05 1.59
N ALA A 133 9.33 5.83 1.17
CA ALA A 133 9.60 4.70 2.05
C ALA A 133 10.80 3.90 1.54
N THR A 134 11.61 3.41 2.47
CA THR A 134 12.70 2.47 2.18
C THR A 134 12.41 1.14 2.85
N MET A 135 12.34 0.08 2.05
CA MET A 135 12.06 -1.27 2.53
C MET A 135 13.23 -1.84 3.32
N VAL A 136 12.91 -2.62 4.35
CA VAL A 136 13.87 -3.39 5.14
C VAL A 136 13.71 -4.86 4.78
N LYS A 137 14.82 -5.49 4.41
CA LYS A 137 14.88 -6.94 4.12
C LYS A 137 14.71 -7.76 5.40
#